data_AF-A0A963NVJ4-F1
#
_entry.id   AF-A0A963NVJ4-F1
#
_cell.length_a   1.000
_cell.length_b   1.000
_cell.length_c   1.000
_cell.angle_alpha   90.00
_cell.angle_beta   90.00
_cell.angle_gamma   90.00
#
_symmetry.space_group_name_H-M   'P 1'
#
loop_
_entity.id
_entity.type
_entity.pdbx_description
1 polymer ?
#
loop_
_entity_poly.entity_id
_entity_poly.type
_entity_poly.pdbx_seq_one_letter_code
_entity_poly.pdbx_strand_id
1 'polypeptide(L)'
;IIFSVVGDTTEHGNVFRMDLALRPNGNSGPPAVSLAALEEYLQVQGREWERFAWLKSRVVAPSACIGSPAVQALRGVVLPFVFRRYLDYSVFDALRSLHRQIRDHAAKRSAGHPERANDVKLSRGGIREIEFTVQLLQVVRGGQFPELRRRPTLDALERLANAGLMPPETAAALAQAYTFLRRVEHRIQYLDDQQTHILPTRDDDLAWIAQTMGFPDCCAFLRQLDTHRELVAQEFDTLLGGNEPKQCSSGGCNGKKGGATPPDLEALLEQLPDALRERVAEWRNHPRVVALRDEARTRLLRLVQRTAQWVKEGHTTEEAAVRLVNWLEPLLRRESYLSLLLERPAVHEQLLDLLGAARWPARYLLQHPGVIDELAGSAMLTERFVAADFERDLALRLASLRSTQ
;
A
#
# COMPACT_ATOMS: atom_id res chain seq x y z
N ILE A 1 7.61 11.91 -33.65
CA ILE A 1 6.63 12.82 -34.26
C ILE A 1 5.71 13.44 -33.21
N ILE A 2 4.80 12.71 -32.55
CA ILE A 2 3.92 13.35 -31.53
C ILE A 2 4.72 13.94 -30.35
N PHE A 3 5.64 13.15 -29.79
CA PHE A 3 6.50 13.59 -28.68
C PHE A 3 7.28 14.87 -29.00
N SER A 4 7.91 14.93 -30.17
CA SER A 4 8.71 16.08 -30.62
C SER A 4 7.84 17.31 -30.86
N VAL A 5 6.67 17.15 -31.51
CA VAL A 5 5.76 18.28 -31.79
C VAL A 5 5.22 18.92 -30.51
N VAL A 6 5.00 18.14 -29.45
CA VAL A 6 4.45 18.65 -28.18
C VAL A 6 5.56 19.13 -27.25
N GLY A 7 6.70 18.43 -27.23
CA GLY A 7 7.77 18.59 -26.25
C GLY A 7 8.89 19.53 -26.65
N ASP A 8 9.17 19.70 -27.94
CA ASP A 8 10.33 20.49 -28.38
C ASP A 8 10.08 21.99 -28.20
N THR A 9 11.12 22.70 -27.77
CA THR A 9 11.08 24.15 -27.59
C THR A 9 11.29 24.86 -28.93
N THR A 10 10.35 25.71 -29.30
CA THR A 10 10.41 26.61 -30.45
C THR A 10 10.68 28.05 -30.00
N GLU A 11 10.68 29.01 -30.94
CA GLU A 11 10.71 30.44 -30.63
C GLU A 11 9.53 30.93 -29.77
N HIS A 12 8.44 30.15 -29.73
CA HIS A 12 7.27 30.40 -28.89
C HIS A 12 7.25 29.58 -27.59
N GLY A 13 8.36 28.92 -27.25
CA GLY A 13 8.43 27.95 -26.15
C GLY A 13 7.95 26.55 -26.57
N ASN A 14 7.52 25.75 -25.61
CA ASN A 14 7.00 24.40 -25.80
C ASN A 14 5.54 24.31 -25.32
N VAL A 15 4.76 23.34 -25.81
CA VAL A 15 3.35 23.17 -25.40
C VAL A 15 3.27 22.47 -24.04
N PHE A 16 3.89 21.30 -23.92
CA PHE A 16 3.99 20.56 -22.65
C PHE A 16 5.34 19.86 -22.55
N ARG A 17 5.88 19.73 -21.34
CA ARG A 17 7.02 18.83 -21.09
C ARG A 17 6.51 17.39 -21.13
N MET A 18 7.07 16.59 -22.03
CA MET A 18 6.69 15.18 -22.21
C MET A 18 7.64 14.26 -21.45
N ASP A 19 7.10 13.39 -20.60
CA ASP A 19 7.85 12.35 -19.90
C ASP A 19 7.34 10.97 -20.30
N LEU A 20 8.23 10.15 -20.85
CA LEU A 20 7.93 8.79 -21.32
C LEU A 20 8.50 7.72 -20.37
N ALA A 21 9.09 8.08 -19.22
CA ALA A 21 9.82 7.16 -18.36
C ALA A 21 8.95 6.07 -17.69
N LEU A 22 7.63 6.25 -17.65
CA LEU A 22 6.67 5.30 -17.08
C LEU A 22 6.22 4.19 -18.06
N ARG A 23 6.72 4.17 -19.29
CA ARG A 23 6.42 3.10 -20.26
C ARG A 23 7.14 1.79 -19.92
N PRO A 24 6.69 0.63 -20.43
CA PRO A 24 7.40 -0.64 -20.26
C PRO A 24 8.88 -0.51 -20.63
N ASN A 25 9.76 -1.04 -19.78
CA ASN A 25 11.23 -0.92 -19.88
C ASN A 25 11.79 0.52 -19.76
N GLY A 26 10.98 1.48 -19.32
CA GLY A 26 11.38 2.87 -19.08
C GLY A 26 12.05 3.50 -20.29
N ASN A 27 13.15 4.23 -20.06
CA ASN A 27 13.86 4.96 -21.12
C ASN A 27 14.51 4.07 -22.19
N SER A 28 14.77 2.80 -21.88
CA SER A 28 15.33 1.83 -22.82
C SER A 28 14.26 1.13 -23.67
N GLY A 29 12.98 1.27 -23.30
CA GLY A 29 11.87 0.67 -24.03
C GLY A 29 11.44 1.47 -25.26
N PRO A 30 10.79 0.82 -26.24
CA PRO A 30 10.22 1.52 -27.39
C PRO A 30 9.14 2.52 -26.95
N PRO A 31 8.93 3.63 -27.68
CA PRO A 31 7.95 4.67 -27.31
C PRO A 31 6.49 4.20 -27.46
N ALA A 32 6.25 3.12 -28.20
CA ALA A 32 4.95 2.48 -28.34
C ALA A 32 5.13 0.96 -28.30
N VAL A 33 4.16 0.26 -27.69
CA VAL A 33 4.12 -1.20 -27.59
C VAL A 33 2.77 -1.72 -28.06
N SER A 34 2.75 -2.94 -28.61
CA SER A 34 1.50 -3.62 -28.92
C SER A 34 0.78 -4.04 -27.62
N LEU A 35 -0.52 -4.28 -27.71
CA LEU A 35 -1.30 -4.75 -26.55
C LEU A 35 -0.78 -6.09 -26.02
N ALA A 36 -0.42 -7.02 -26.91
CA ALA A 36 0.13 -8.32 -26.54
C ALA A 36 1.47 -8.20 -25.80
N ALA A 37 2.37 -7.34 -26.28
CA ALA A 37 3.65 -7.11 -25.61
C ALA A 37 3.48 -6.44 -24.24
N LEU A 38 2.49 -5.54 -24.11
CA LEU A 38 2.14 -4.94 -22.82
C LEU A 38 1.61 -6.00 -21.85
N GLU A 39 0.73 -6.89 -22.30
CA GLU A 39 0.19 -7.97 -21.49
C GLU A 39 1.29 -8.90 -20.97
N GLU A 40 2.17 -9.36 -21.85
CA GLU A 40 3.32 -10.19 -21.47
C GLU A 40 4.23 -9.47 -20.47
N TYR A 41 4.51 -8.18 -20.70
CA TYR A 41 5.32 -7.38 -19.79
C TYR A 41 4.72 -7.29 -18.40
N LEU A 42 3.43 -6.94 -18.29
CA LEU A 42 2.75 -6.80 -16.99
C LEU A 42 2.63 -8.13 -16.25
N GLN A 43 2.49 -9.25 -16.96
CA GLN A 43 2.41 -10.58 -16.37
C GLN A 43 3.76 -11.08 -15.86
N VAL A 44 4.84 -10.88 -16.63
CA VAL A 44 6.15 -11.48 -16.36
C VAL A 44 7.08 -10.55 -15.56
N GLN A 45 7.07 -9.25 -15.87
CA GLN A 45 8.05 -8.28 -15.37
C GLN A 45 7.44 -7.16 -14.54
N GLY A 46 6.11 -7.03 -14.53
CA GLY A 46 5.38 -5.95 -13.88
C GLY A 46 5.68 -5.85 -12.38
N ARG A 47 6.21 -4.70 -11.95
CA ARG A 47 6.64 -4.44 -10.58
C ARG A 47 5.50 -3.87 -9.73
N GLU A 48 5.62 -4.00 -8.41
CA GLU A 48 4.56 -3.55 -7.48
C GLU A 48 4.30 -2.05 -7.59
N TRP A 49 5.35 -1.25 -7.75
CA TRP A 49 5.23 0.20 -7.90
C TRP A 49 4.52 0.61 -9.21
N GLU A 50 4.62 -0.19 -10.27
CA GLU A 50 4.00 0.13 -11.56
C GLU A 50 2.47 0.09 -11.48
N ARG A 51 1.91 -0.70 -10.55
CA ARG A 51 0.45 -0.73 -10.30
C ARG A 51 -0.08 0.64 -9.91
N PHE A 52 0.70 1.41 -9.15
CA PHE A 52 0.34 2.76 -8.71
C PHE A 52 0.29 3.73 -9.88
N ALA A 53 1.27 3.62 -10.80
CA ALA A 53 1.28 4.39 -12.03
C ALA A 53 0.08 4.02 -12.93
N TRP A 54 -0.16 2.73 -13.13
CA TRP A 54 -1.27 2.23 -13.95
C TRP A 54 -2.65 2.53 -13.35
N LEU A 55 -2.79 2.58 -12.02
CA LEU A 55 -4.03 2.98 -11.35
C LEU A 55 -4.47 4.38 -11.79
N LYS A 56 -3.52 5.31 -11.96
CA LYS A 56 -3.80 6.69 -12.38
C LYS A 56 -3.94 6.84 -13.90
N SER A 57 -3.55 5.82 -14.68
CA SER A 57 -3.56 5.88 -16.15
C SER A 57 -4.97 6.01 -16.71
N ARG A 58 -5.13 6.80 -17.78
CA ARG A 58 -6.36 6.92 -18.55
C ARG A 58 -6.06 7.14 -20.03
N VAL A 59 -6.94 6.68 -20.89
CA VAL A 59 -6.93 7.07 -22.29
C VAL A 59 -7.31 8.55 -22.38
N VAL A 60 -6.47 9.34 -23.04
CA VAL A 60 -6.65 10.80 -23.17
C VAL A 60 -7.05 11.22 -24.58
N ALA A 61 -6.72 10.44 -25.61
CA ALA A 61 -7.01 10.76 -27.01
C ALA A 61 -7.08 9.51 -27.90
N PRO A 62 -7.93 9.54 -28.96
CA PRO A 62 -9.07 10.45 -29.11
C PRO A 62 -10.19 10.05 -28.13
N SER A 63 -10.98 11.02 -27.66
CA SER A 63 -12.06 10.77 -26.68
C SER A 63 -13.11 9.78 -27.20
N ALA A 64 -13.38 9.80 -28.52
CA ALA A 64 -14.30 8.89 -29.18
C ALA A 64 -13.93 7.40 -29.02
N CYS A 65 -12.64 7.09 -28.81
CA CYS A 65 -12.18 5.70 -28.68
C CYS A 65 -12.35 5.13 -27.26
N ILE A 66 -12.79 5.90 -26.26
CA ILE A 66 -12.89 5.42 -24.87
C ILE A 66 -13.82 4.20 -24.75
N GLY A 67 -14.87 4.13 -25.57
CA GLY A 67 -15.79 2.99 -25.63
C GLY A 67 -15.41 1.92 -26.66
N SER A 68 -14.28 2.07 -27.35
CA SER A 68 -13.89 1.14 -28.42
C SER A 68 -13.46 -0.23 -27.89
N PRO A 69 -13.61 -1.30 -28.68
CA PRO A 69 -13.13 -2.63 -28.31
C PRO A 69 -11.63 -2.68 -27.95
N ALA A 70 -10.81 -1.83 -28.58
CA ALA A 70 -9.39 -1.75 -28.29
C ALA A 70 -9.09 -1.19 -26.89
N VAL A 71 -9.82 -0.15 -26.46
CA VAL A 71 -9.69 0.39 -25.09
C VAL A 71 -10.23 -0.59 -24.06
N GLN A 72 -11.29 -1.32 -24.40
CA GLN A 72 -11.81 -2.39 -23.54
C GLN A 72 -10.81 -3.53 -23.38
N ALA A 73 -10.13 -3.93 -24.46
CA ALA A 73 -9.05 -4.91 -24.39
C ALA A 73 -7.86 -4.41 -23.54
N LEU A 74 -7.46 -3.14 -23.68
CA LEU A 74 -6.43 -2.54 -22.83
C LEU A 74 -6.84 -2.54 -21.34
N ARG A 75 -8.10 -2.22 -21.02
CA ARG A 75 -8.61 -2.32 -19.65
C ARG A 75 -8.58 -3.75 -19.13
N GLY A 76 -8.93 -4.71 -19.99
CA GLY A 76 -8.86 -6.14 -19.69
C GLY A 76 -7.46 -6.63 -19.29
N VAL A 77 -6.41 -6.00 -19.83
CA VAL A 77 -5.01 -6.28 -19.46
C VAL A 77 -4.59 -5.52 -18.20
N VAL A 78 -4.93 -4.23 -18.09
CA VAL A 78 -4.45 -3.36 -17.00
C VAL A 78 -5.15 -3.61 -15.67
N LEU A 79 -6.48 -3.81 -15.66
CA LEU A 79 -7.24 -3.92 -14.41
C LEU A 79 -6.83 -5.15 -13.57
N PRO A 80 -6.62 -6.35 -14.13
CA PRO A 80 -6.14 -7.50 -13.35
C PRO A 80 -4.72 -7.32 -12.81
N PHE A 81 -3.87 -6.58 -13.52
CA PHE A 81 -2.53 -6.22 -13.04
C PHE A 81 -2.59 -5.28 -11.84
N VAL A 82 -3.38 -4.21 -11.93
CA VAL A 82 -3.52 -3.20 -10.86
C VAL A 82 -4.30 -3.73 -9.66
N PHE A 83 -5.44 -4.38 -9.90
CA PHE A 83 -6.41 -4.79 -8.88
C PHE A 83 -6.49 -6.32 -8.82
N ARG A 84 -5.53 -6.93 -8.13
CA ARG A 84 -5.50 -8.39 -7.95
C ARG A 84 -6.70 -8.87 -7.14
N ARG A 85 -7.26 -10.01 -7.52
CA ARG A 85 -8.38 -10.64 -6.82
C ARG A 85 -8.01 -11.14 -5.42
N TYR A 86 -6.74 -11.47 -5.20
CA TYR A 86 -6.20 -11.93 -3.93
C TYR A 86 -5.24 -10.89 -3.37
N LEU A 87 -5.30 -10.66 -2.05
CA LEU A 87 -4.35 -9.81 -1.36
C LEU A 87 -2.95 -10.39 -1.47
N ASP A 88 -2.03 -9.56 -1.95
CA ASP A 88 -0.61 -9.86 -1.92
C ASP A 88 0.05 -8.94 -0.91
N TYR A 89 0.30 -9.44 0.30
CA TYR A 89 0.92 -8.64 1.35
C TYR A 89 2.37 -8.28 1.07
N SER A 90 3.03 -8.93 0.09
CA SER A 90 4.34 -8.46 -0.41
C SER A 90 4.25 -7.04 -0.99
N VAL A 91 3.06 -6.60 -1.40
CA VAL A 91 2.79 -5.23 -1.81
C VAL A 91 3.09 -4.26 -0.67
N PHE A 92 2.70 -4.55 0.58
CA PHE A 92 3.02 -3.67 1.72
C PHE A 92 4.54 -3.54 1.95
N ASP A 93 5.29 -4.64 1.89
CA ASP A 93 6.75 -4.63 2.05
C ASP A 93 7.46 -3.89 0.91
N ALA A 94 7.07 -4.18 -0.33
CA ALA A 94 7.56 -3.49 -1.51
C ALA A 94 7.29 -1.98 -1.44
N LEU A 95 6.16 -1.59 -0.85
CA LEU A 95 5.74 -0.21 -0.68
C LEU A 95 6.46 0.51 0.45
N ARG A 96 6.68 -0.15 1.60
CA ARG A 96 7.55 0.39 2.65
C ARG A 96 8.95 0.64 2.12
N SER A 97 9.48 -0.28 1.32
CA SER A 97 10.78 -0.15 0.66
C SER A 97 10.80 1.02 -0.33
N LEU A 98 9.83 1.09 -1.24
CA LEU A 98 9.72 2.17 -2.22
C LEU A 98 9.59 3.54 -1.55
N HIS A 99 8.73 3.66 -0.54
CA HIS A 99 8.55 4.90 0.20
C HIS A 99 9.83 5.33 0.89
N ARG A 100 10.53 4.40 1.55
CA ARG A 100 11.83 4.67 2.16
C ARG A 100 12.84 5.15 1.11
N GLN A 101 12.89 4.52 -0.06
CA GLN A 101 13.75 4.94 -1.16
C GLN A 101 13.42 6.35 -1.67
N ILE A 102 12.13 6.67 -1.84
CA ILE A 102 11.68 8.02 -2.24
C ILE A 102 12.10 9.06 -1.20
N ARG A 103 11.89 8.76 0.09
CA ARG A 103 12.26 9.65 1.20
C ARG A 103 13.77 9.82 1.30
N ASP A 104 14.54 8.74 1.21
CA ASP A 104 16.01 8.78 1.24
C ASP A 104 16.56 9.56 0.05
N HIS A 105 15.97 9.39 -1.14
CA HIS A 105 16.36 10.14 -2.33
C HIS A 105 16.00 11.63 -2.21
N ALA A 106 14.84 11.96 -1.64
CA ALA A 106 14.46 13.34 -1.34
C ALA A 106 15.43 13.96 -0.33
N ALA A 107 15.68 13.28 0.79
CA ALA A 107 16.60 13.71 1.84
C ALA A 107 18.04 13.89 1.34
N LYS A 108 18.54 12.98 0.50
CA LYS A 108 19.88 13.11 -0.14
C LYS A 108 19.96 14.30 -1.09
N ARG A 109 18.90 14.62 -1.83
CA ARG A 109 18.85 15.82 -2.68
C ARG A 109 18.79 17.12 -1.87
N SER A 110 18.27 17.06 -0.64
CA SER A 110 18.23 18.17 0.31
C SER A 110 19.51 18.25 1.17
N ALA A 111 20.30 17.17 1.28
CA ALA A 111 21.56 17.15 2.00
C ALA A 111 22.59 18.07 1.32
N GLY A 112 22.92 19.19 1.98
CA GLY A 112 23.81 20.23 1.45
C GLY A 112 23.11 21.47 0.88
N HIS A 113 21.77 21.45 0.77
CA HIS A 113 20.97 22.62 0.37
C HIS A 113 19.73 22.73 1.28
N PRO A 114 19.82 23.42 2.44
CA PRO A 114 18.72 23.57 3.39
C PRO A 114 17.44 24.15 2.76
N GLU A 115 17.62 24.97 1.73
CA GLU A 115 16.56 25.58 0.92
C GLU A 115 15.68 24.54 0.20
N ARG A 116 16.22 23.33 -0.08
CA ARG A 116 15.51 22.21 -0.72
C ARG A 116 14.85 21.24 0.27
N ALA A 117 14.87 21.53 1.57
CA ALA A 117 14.27 20.64 2.58
C ALA A 117 12.73 20.74 2.63
N ASN A 118 12.17 21.85 2.15
CA ASN A 118 10.74 22.16 2.20
C ASN A 118 10.01 21.86 0.87
N ASP A 119 10.11 20.63 0.40
CA ASP A 119 9.33 20.13 -0.74
C ASP A 119 7.91 19.72 -0.29
N VAL A 120 6.87 20.41 -0.76
CA VAL A 120 5.47 20.16 -0.33
C VAL A 120 4.90 18.84 -0.87
N LYS A 121 5.58 18.20 -1.81
CA LYS A 121 5.13 16.97 -2.47
C LYS A 121 5.87 15.75 -1.96
N LEU A 122 7.19 15.81 -1.88
CA LEU A 122 8.06 14.66 -1.59
C LEU A 122 8.52 14.56 -0.14
N SER A 123 8.52 15.66 0.61
CA SER A 123 8.90 15.61 2.03
C SER A 123 7.83 14.93 2.88
N ARG A 124 8.18 14.57 4.13
CA ARG A 124 7.25 13.99 5.12
C ARG A 124 6.00 14.88 5.26
N GLY A 125 4.83 14.26 5.25
CA GLY A 125 3.53 14.92 5.27
C GLY A 125 3.08 15.51 3.92
N GLY A 126 3.82 15.24 2.84
CA GLY A 126 3.58 15.85 1.53
C GLY A 126 2.45 15.20 0.74
N ILE A 127 2.13 15.81 -0.41
CA ILE A 127 1.09 15.35 -1.35
C ILE A 127 1.27 13.87 -1.71
N ARG A 128 2.52 13.42 -1.89
CA ARG A 128 2.81 12.04 -2.30
C ARG A 128 2.43 11.01 -1.25
N GLU A 129 2.57 11.32 0.04
CA GLU A 129 2.17 10.43 1.14
C GLU A 129 0.64 10.24 1.15
N ILE A 130 -0.14 11.31 0.92
CA ILE A 130 -1.61 11.20 0.77
C ILE A 130 -1.98 10.32 -0.41
N GLU A 131 -1.40 10.60 -1.59
CA GLU A 131 -1.68 9.81 -2.80
C GLU A 131 -1.34 8.34 -2.61
N PHE A 132 -0.25 8.07 -1.89
CA PHE A 132 0.21 6.73 -1.62
C PHE A 132 -0.70 5.99 -0.64
N THR A 133 -1.09 6.61 0.47
CA THR A 133 -2.07 6.06 1.42
C THR A 133 -3.33 5.62 0.70
N VAL A 134 -3.88 6.50 -0.14
CA VAL A 134 -5.10 6.23 -0.90
C VAL A 134 -4.87 5.11 -1.91
N GLN A 135 -3.83 5.21 -2.75
CA GLN A 135 -3.56 4.22 -3.79
C GLN A 135 -3.22 2.85 -3.23
N LEU A 136 -2.54 2.77 -2.08
CA LEU A 136 -2.23 1.52 -1.40
C LEU A 136 -3.52 0.80 -1.02
N LEU A 137 -4.45 1.49 -0.35
CA LEU A 137 -5.74 0.92 0.00
C LEU A 137 -6.54 0.51 -1.25
N GLN A 138 -6.48 1.29 -2.32
CA GLN A 138 -7.13 0.96 -3.60
C GLN A 138 -6.51 -0.25 -4.29
N VAL A 139 -5.18 -0.38 -4.36
CA VAL A 139 -4.50 -1.53 -4.98
C VAL A 139 -4.79 -2.80 -4.19
N VAL A 140 -4.77 -2.69 -2.86
CA VAL A 140 -4.99 -3.83 -1.95
C VAL A 140 -6.45 -4.30 -1.96
N ARG A 141 -7.42 -3.38 -1.92
CA ARG A 141 -8.85 -3.73 -1.78
C ARG A 141 -9.64 -3.59 -3.07
N GLY A 142 -9.17 -2.83 -4.04
CA GLY A 142 -9.90 -2.57 -5.29
C GLY A 142 -10.17 -3.82 -6.13
N GLY A 143 -9.43 -4.91 -5.93
CA GLY A 143 -9.76 -6.21 -6.54
C GLY A 143 -11.11 -6.75 -6.09
N GLN A 144 -11.39 -6.64 -4.78
CA GLN A 144 -12.61 -7.10 -4.11
C GLN A 144 -13.73 -6.05 -4.14
N PHE A 145 -13.36 -4.77 -4.10
CA PHE A 145 -14.27 -3.61 -3.99
C PHE A 145 -14.08 -2.69 -5.22
N PRO A 146 -14.78 -2.97 -6.34
CA PRO A 146 -14.66 -2.24 -7.60
C PRO A 146 -14.97 -0.74 -7.49
N GLU A 147 -15.83 -0.36 -6.54
CA GLU A 147 -16.13 1.01 -6.16
C GLU A 147 -14.87 1.81 -5.83
N LEU A 148 -13.82 1.16 -5.30
CA LEU A 148 -12.56 1.82 -4.93
C LEU A 148 -11.68 2.15 -6.14
N ARG A 149 -11.97 1.67 -7.36
CA ARG A 149 -11.07 1.80 -8.53
C ARG A 149 -11.09 3.18 -9.18
N ARG A 150 -11.40 4.23 -8.42
CA ARG A 150 -11.46 5.61 -8.91
C ARG A 150 -10.08 6.22 -9.03
N ARG A 151 -9.87 7.01 -10.08
CA ARG A 151 -8.59 7.67 -10.31
C ARG A 151 -8.40 8.93 -9.46
N PRO A 152 -9.38 9.84 -9.31
CA PRO A 152 -9.17 11.07 -8.53
C PRO A 152 -8.99 10.77 -7.05
N THR A 153 -7.97 11.36 -6.41
CA THR A 153 -7.61 11.07 -5.01
C THR A 153 -8.73 11.47 -4.03
N LEU A 154 -9.41 12.60 -4.26
CA LEU A 154 -10.50 13.06 -3.40
C LEU A 154 -11.73 12.13 -3.45
N ASP A 155 -12.14 11.70 -4.65
CA ASP A 155 -13.24 10.74 -4.85
C ASP A 155 -12.88 9.36 -4.26
N ALA A 156 -11.61 8.96 -4.36
CA ALA A 156 -11.12 7.74 -3.74
C ALA A 156 -11.16 7.80 -2.20
N LEU A 157 -10.79 8.93 -1.58
CA LEU A 157 -10.88 9.11 -0.12
C LEU A 157 -12.30 8.93 0.41
N GLU A 158 -13.28 9.56 -0.24
CA GLU A 158 -14.69 9.41 0.11
C GLU A 158 -15.14 7.94 0.07
N ARG A 159 -14.73 7.22 -0.96
CA ARG A 159 -15.09 5.81 -1.14
C ARG A 159 -14.39 4.88 -0.17
N LEU A 160 -13.16 5.19 0.21
CA LEU A 160 -12.45 4.46 1.26
C LEU A 160 -13.15 4.60 2.61
N ALA A 161 -13.67 5.79 2.93
CA ALA A 161 -14.47 6.01 4.12
C ALA A 161 -15.80 5.24 4.08
N ASN A 162 -16.53 5.33 2.95
CA ASN A 162 -17.80 4.63 2.78
C ASN A 162 -17.63 3.10 2.82
N ALA A 163 -16.47 2.58 2.41
CA ALA A 163 -16.14 1.15 2.49
C ALA A 163 -15.60 0.72 3.87
N GLY A 164 -15.56 1.61 4.86
CA GLY A 164 -15.06 1.30 6.21
C GLY A 164 -13.56 1.02 6.28
N LEU A 165 -12.79 1.40 5.26
CA LEU A 165 -11.34 1.18 5.21
C LEU A 165 -10.52 2.30 5.88
N MET A 166 -11.18 3.41 6.21
CA MET A 166 -10.62 4.57 6.89
C MET A 166 -11.75 5.28 7.65
N PRO A 167 -11.48 5.83 8.86
CA PRO A 167 -12.48 6.65 9.54
C PRO A 167 -12.92 7.85 8.68
N PRO A 168 -14.22 8.20 8.64
CA PRO A 168 -14.70 9.33 7.85
C PRO A 168 -14.01 10.66 8.20
N GLU A 169 -13.70 10.86 9.48
CA GLU A 169 -12.97 12.05 9.97
C GLU A 169 -11.55 12.11 9.39
N THR A 170 -10.83 10.99 9.41
CA THR A 170 -9.50 10.87 8.80
C THR A 170 -9.55 11.15 7.29
N ALA A 171 -10.52 10.57 6.58
CA ALA A 171 -10.66 10.79 5.15
C ALA A 171 -10.94 12.26 4.81
N ALA A 172 -11.81 12.92 5.59
CA ALA A 172 -12.08 14.34 5.45
C ALA A 172 -10.83 15.20 5.75
N ALA A 173 -10.08 14.87 6.80
CA ALA A 173 -8.85 15.58 7.16
C ALA A 173 -7.77 15.45 6.07
N LEU A 174 -7.57 14.24 5.52
CA LEU A 174 -6.66 14.02 4.39
C LEU A 174 -7.12 14.75 3.12
N ALA A 175 -8.42 14.83 2.85
CA ALA A 175 -8.96 15.57 1.70
C ALA A 175 -8.70 17.09 1.83
N GLN A 176 -8.86 17.64 3.04
CA GLN A 176 -8.53 19.03 3.35
C GLN A 176 -7.03 19.29 3.20
N ALA A 177 -6.18 18.42 3.77
CA ALA A 177 -4.74 18.50 3.64
C ALA A 177 -4.30 18.41 2.17
N TYR A 178 -4.86 17.49 1.38
CA TYR A 178 -4.58 17.36 -0.04
C TYR A 178 -4.91 18.64 -0.79
N THR A 179 -6.11 19.19 -0.60
CA THR A 179 -6.54 20.43 -1.24
C THR A 179 -5.64 21.60 -0.84
N PHE A 180 -5.29 21.71 0.44
CA PHE A 180 -4.39 22.74 0.94
C PHE A 180 -3.00 22.64 0.30
N LEU A 181 -2.37 21.46 0.35
CA LEU A 181 -1.03 21.24 -0.20
C LEU A 181 -0.98 21.44 -1.72
N ARG A 182 -2.02 21.01 -2.46
CA ARG A 182 -2.14 21.28 -3.90
C ARG A 182 -2.26 22.78 -4.19
N ARG A 183 -3.00 23.53 -3.37
CA ARG A 183 -3.05 25.00 -3.50
C ARG A 183 -1.68 25.60 -3.27
N VAL A 184 -0.95 25.19 -2.23
CA VAL A 184 0.43 25.65 -1.98
C VAL A 184 1.34 25.33 -3.16
N GLU A 185 1.33 24.08 -3.65
CA GLU A 185 2.09 23.67 -4.84
C GLU A 185 1.78 24.58 -6.04
N HIS A 186 0.51 24.86 -6.32
CA HIS A 186 0.15 25.73 -7.43
C HIS A 186 0.71 27.16 -7.26
N ARG A 187 0.70 27.74 -6.05
CA ARG A 187 1.28 29.08 -5.81
C ARG A 187 2.79 29.08 -5.98
N ILE A 188 3.48 28.04 -5.48
CA ILE A 188 4.91 27.84 -5.70
C ILE A 188 5.23 27.84 -7.20
N GLN A 189 4.39 27.18 -8.01
CA GLN A 189 4.58 27.11 -9.47
C GLN A 189 4.26 28.43 -10.17
N TYR A 190 3.29 29.20 -9.68
CA TYR A 190 2.88 30.48 -10.29
C TYR A 190 3.91 31.60 -10.14
N LEU A 191 4.82 31.53 -9.17
CA LEU A 191 5.84 32.56 -8.98
C LEU A 191 6.72 32.73 -10.23
N ASP A 192 7.22 31.63 -10.77
CA ASP A 192 8.17 31.62 -11.88
C ASP A 192 7.66 30.86 -13.12
N ASP A 193 6.41 30.41 -13.11
CA ASP A 193 5.85 29.46 -14.09
C ASP A 193 6.73 28.20 -14.24
N GLN A 194 7.28 27.73 -13.11
CA GLN A 194 8.20 26.60 -13.05
C GLN A 194 7.57 25.40 -12.37
N GLN A 195 7.89 24.21 -12.86
CA GLN A 195 7.53 22.95 -12.23
C GLN A 195 8.43 22.66 -11.01
N THR A 196 8.27 23.48 -9.96
CA THR A 196 8.90 23.31 -8.66
C THR A 196 7.87 22.90 -7.61
N HIS A 197 8.35 22.19 -6.59
CA HIS A 197 7.59 21.77 -5.42
C HIS A 197 8.21 22.31 -4.13
N ILE A 198 9.29 23.08 -4.25
CA ILE A 198 10.10 23.57 -3.14
C ILE A 198 9.57 24.95 -2.76
N LEU A 199 9.29 25.15 -1.47
CA LEU A 199 8.94 26.46 -0.96
C LEU A 199 10.07 27.47 -1.22
N PRO A 200 9.75 28.70 -1.64
CA PRO A 200 10.77 29.74 -1.82
C PRO A 200 11.40 30.11 -0.47
N THR A 201 12.65 30.56 -0.50
CA THR A 201 13.41 31.00 0.68
C THR A 201 13.40 32.51 0.87
N ARG A 202 12.99 33.26 -0.15
CA ARG A 202 12.84 34.72 -0.06
C ARG A 202 11.58 35.07 0.71
N ASP A 203 11.72 35.97 1.67
CA ASP A 203 10.61 36.40 2.54
C ASP A 203 9.46 37.03 1.76
N ASP A 204 9.76 37.82 0.72
CA ASP A 204 8.75 38.45 -0.14
C ASP A 204 7.87 37.42 -0.86
N ASP A 205 8.49 36.36 -1.38
CA ASP A 205 7.78 35.29 -2.11
C ASP A 205 6.92 34.46 -1.15
N LEU A 206 7.43 34.17 0.05
CA LEU A 206 6.66 33.51 1.10
C LEU A 206 5.47 34.38 1.57
N ALA A 207 5.66 35.69 1.70
CA ALA A 207 4.61 36.63 2.05
C ALA A 207 3.52 36.67 0.97
N TRP A 208 3.92 36.66 -0.30
CA TRP A 208 2.99 36.58 -1.43
C TRP A 208 2.18 35.28 -1.41
N ILE A 209 2.82 34.13 -1.17
CA ILE A 209 2.11 32.84 -1.04
C ILE A 209 1.12 32.91 0.13
N ALA A 210 1.53 33.40 1.30
CA ALA A 210 0.66 33.51 2.47
C ALA A 210 -0.57 34.39 2.19
N GLN A 211 -0.36 35.57 1.60
CA GLN A 211 -1.42 36.52 1.27
C GLN A 211 -2.41 35.94 0.24
N THR A 212 -1.91 35.33 -0.85
CA THR A 212 -2.76 34.72 -1.90
C THR A 212 -3.45 33.43 -1.45
N MET A 213 -3.00 32.85 -0.35
CA MET A 213 -3.67 31.76 0.35
C MET A 213 -4.71 32.24 1.36
N GLY A 214 -4.75 33.56 1.66
CA GLY A 214 -5.71 34.18 2.59
C GLY A 214 -5.23 34.24 4.04
N PHE A 215 -3.92 34.09 4.29
CA PHE A 215 -3.34 34.19 5.63
C PHE A 215 -2.88 35.62 5.94
N PRO A 216 -2.93 36.02 7.22
CA PRO A 216 -2.52 37.37 7.64
C PRO A 216 -1.01 37.58 7.57
N ASP A 217 -0.22 36.52 7.80
CA ASP A 217 1.24 36.55 7.81
C ASP A 217 1.85 35.19 7.45
N CYS A 218 3.16 35.18 7.17
CA CYS A 218 3.92 33.97 6.84
C CYS A 218 3.88 32.94 7.97
N CYS A 219 3.91 33.38 9.24
CA CYS A 219 3.92 32.47 10.39
C CYS A 219 2.61 31.68 10.49
N ALA A 220 1.46 32.32 10.28
CA ALA A 220 0.15 31.69 10.25
C ALA A 220 0.04 30.67 9.11
N PHE A 221 0.54 31.03 7.93
CA PHE A 221 0.62 30.12 6.79
C PHE A 221 1.49 28.88 7.09
N LEU A 222 2.71 29.08 7.59
CA LEU A 222 3.65 27.99 7.88
C LEU A 222 3.12 27.08 9.00
N ARG A 223 2.51 27.62 10.06
CA ARG A 223 1.84 26.82 11.10
C ARG A 223 0.73 25.95 10.52
N GLN A 224 -0.10 26.49 9.63
CA GLN A 224 -1.16 25.72 8.98
C GLN A 224 -0.58 24.63 8.09
N LEU A 225 0.48 24.94 7.34
CA LEU A 225 1.19 23.96 6.51
C LEU A 225 1.74 22.81 7.36
N ASP A 226 2.42 23.10 8.46
CA ASP A 226 2.98 22.09 9.35
C ASP A 226 1.89 21.24 10.01
N THR A 227 0.76 21.85 10.38
CA THR A 227 -0.41 21.13 10.93
C THR A 227 -0.92 20.08 9.94
N HIS A 228 -1.09 20.44 8.67
CA HIS A 228 -1.51 19.49 7.63
C HIS A 228 -0.45 18.41 7.39
N ARG A 229 0.84 18.78 7.35
CA ARG A 229 1.93 17.83 7.10
C ARG A 229 2.06 16.82 8.24
N GLU A 230 1.95 17.26 9.49
CA GLU A 230 2.05 16.37 10.64
C GLU A 230 0.88 15.38 10.67
N LEU A 231 -0.34 15.84 10.41
CA LEU A 231 -1.52 14.98 10.29
C LEU A 231 -1.32 13.90 9.22
N VAL A 232 -0.92 14.30 8.00
CA VAL A 232 -0.69 13.36 6.90
C VAL A 232 0.37 12.34 7.27
N ALA A 233 1.45 12.78 7.91
CA ALA A 233 2.54 11.91 8.26
C ALA A 233 2.17 10.91 9.38
N GLN A 234 1.37 11.32 10.37
CA GLN A 234 0.86 10.43 11.41
C GLN A 234 -0.05 9.35 10.84
N GLU A 235 -0.97 9.71 9.95
CA GLU A 235 -1.85 8.74 9.28
C GLU A 235 -1.06 7.77 8.41
N PHE A 236 -0.06 8.29 7.70
CA PHE A 236 0.83 7.50 6.87
C PHE A 236 1.69 6.52 7.71
N ASP A 237 2.27 7.00 8.81
CA ASP A 237 3.07 6.18 9.72
C ASP A 237 2.20 5.09 10.39
N THR A 238 0.95 5.43 10.75
CA THR A 238 -0.04 4.48 11.28
C THR A 238 -0.36 3.37 10.26
N LEU A 239 -0.60 3.73 9.01
CA LEU A 239 -0.91 2.78 7.94
C LEU A 239 0.22 1.77 7.69
N LEU A 240 1.49 2.20 7.81
CA LEU A 240 2.64 1.33 7.61
C LEU A 240 3.06 0.54 8.85
N GLY A 241 2.33 0.65 9.96
CA GLY A 241 2.60 -0.08 11.21
C GLY A 241 3.64 0.61 12.11
N GLY A 242 3.74 1.94 12.05
CA GLY A 242 4.73 2.74 12.79
C GLY A 242 4.50 2.91 14.30
N ASN A 243 3.49 2.27 14.88
CA ASN A 243 3.22 2.34 16.33
C ASN A 243 3.74 1.12 17.09
N GLU A 244 4.98 0.73 16.87
CA GLU A 244 5.78 0.28 18.00
C GLU A 244 6.47 1.52 18.58
N PRO A 245 6.05 2.04 19.75
CA PRO A 245 6.88 2.98 20.46
C PRO A 245 8.20 2.24 20.72
N LYS A 246 9.27 2.65 20.05
CA LYS A 246 10.61 2.36 20.55
C LYS A 246 10.65 3.00 21.94
N GLN A 247 10.40 2.20 22.97
CA GLN A 247 10.82 2.49 24.32
C GLN A 247 12.34 2.62 24.26
N CYS A 248 12.80 3.83 23.95
CA CYS A 248 14.12 4.26 24.32
C CYS A 248 14.11 4.35 25.84
N SER A 249 14.33 3.21 26.51
CA SER A 249 14.78 3.25 27.89
C SER A 249 16.16 3.93 27.87
N SER A 250 16.20 5.11 28.46
CA SER A 250 17.43 5.80 28.79
C SER A 250 18.28 4.91 29.68
N GLY A 251 19.35 4.34 29.14
CA GLY A 251 20.29 3.50 29.88
C GLY A 251 21.25 2.80 28.93
N GLY A 252 22.46 3.35 28.80
CA GLY A 252 23.48 3.01 27.80
C GLY A 252 23.64 1.53 27.43
N CYS A 253 23.67 1.25 26.13
CA CYS A 253 24.28 0.05 25.58
C CYS A 253 25.01 0.38 24.27
N ASN A 254 26.33 0.29 24.32
CA ASN A 254 27.19 -0.03 23.18
C ASN A 254 26.81 -1.47 22.75
N GLY A 255 25.90 -1.60 21.79
CA GLY A 255 25.40 -2.90 21.34
C GLY A 255 25.07 -2.85 19.86
N LYS A 256 25.76 -3.67 19.07
CA LYS A 256 25.53 -3.89 17.65
C LYS A 256 24.03 -3.96 17.35
N LYS A 257 23.58 -3.17 16.38
CA LYS A 257 22.23 -3.24 15.81
C LYS A 257 21.87 -4.71 15.55
N GLY A 258 20.93 -5.25 16.33
CA GLY A 258 20.39 -6.58 16.15
C GLY A 258 19.57 -6.64 14.87
N GLY A 259 20.23 -6.93 13.75
CA GLY A 259 19.57 -7.68 12.69
C GLY A 259 19.30 -9.06 13.27
N ALA A 260 18.05 -9.35 13.62
CA ALA A 260 17.67 -10.67 14.10
C ALA A 260 18.15 -11.72 13.09
N THR A 261 19.07 -12.58 13.52
CA THR A 261 19.51 -13.76 12.76
C THR A 261 18.26 -14.49 12.28
N PRO A 262 18.17 -14.91 11.01
CA PRO A 262 17.02 -15.69 10.56
C PRO A 262 16.84 -16.88 11.51
N PRO A 263 15.62 -17.10 12.05
CA PRO A 263 15.37 -18.21 12.94
C PRO A 263 15.79 -19.50 12.22
N ASP A 264 16.69 -20.25 12.84
CA ASP A 264 17.06 -21.58 12.37
C ASP A 264 15.97 -22.57 12.80
N LEU A 265 15.63 -23.51 11.93
CA LEU A 265 14.59 -24.50 12.21
C LEU A 265 14.97 -25.37 13.41
N GLU A 266 16.24 -25.75 13.54
CA GLU A 266 16.72 -26.58 14.66
C GLU A 266 16.61 -25.84 16.00
N ALA A 267 17.07 -24.59 16.05
CA ALA A 267 16.94 -23.75 17.24
C ALA A 267 15.46 -23.48 17.61
N LEU A 268 14.57 -23.41 16.63
CA LEU A 268 13.13 -23.26 16.88
C LEU A 268 12.55 -24.51 17.52
N LEU A 269 12.86 -25.70 16.99
CA LEU A 269 12.30 -26.98 17.47
C LEU A 269 12.57 -27.22 18.96
N GLU A 270 13.74 -26.83 19.47
CA GLU A 270 14.08 -26.93 20.89
C GLU A 270 13.14 -26.10 21.80
N GLN A 271 12.57 -25.03 21.27
CA GLN A 271 11.72 -24.10 22.02
C GLN A 271 10.23 -24.45 21.94
N LEU A 272 9.83 -25.40 21.08
CA LEU A 272 8.42 -25.75 20.85
C LEU A 272 7.89 -26.75 21.89
N PRO A 273 6.60 -26.65 22.27
CA PRO A 273 5.85 -27.71 22.94
C PRO A 273 5.92 -29.05 22.19
N ASP A 274 5.79 -30.18 22.89
CA ASP A 274 6.10 -31.51 22.34
C ASP A 274 5.25 -31.86 21.09
N ALA A 275 3.93 -31.67 21.11
CA ALA A 275 3.07 -32.02 19.97
C ALA A 275 3.29 -31.07 18.77
N LEU A 276 3.57 -29.80 19.04
CA LEU A 276 3.93 -28.83 18.00
C LEU A 276 5.32 -29.13 17.42
N ARG A 277 6.27 -29.55 18.26
CA ARG A 277 7.64 -29.92 17.86
C ARG A 277 7.63 -31.10 16.91
N GLU A 278 6.92 -32.17 17.25
CA GLU A 278 6.79 -33.35 16.39
C GLU A 278 6.27 -32.96 15.01
N ARG A 279 5.24 -32.11 14.96
CA ARG A 279 4.64 -31.72 13.70
C ARG A 279 5.54 -30.82 12.84
N VAL A 280 6.20 -29.84 13.46
CA VAL A 280 7.13 -28.93 12.76
C VAL A 280 8.41 -29.65 12.34
N ALA A 281 8.82 -30.71 13.05
CA ALA A 281 9.98 -31.53 12.68
C ALA A 281 9.81 -32.21 11.31
N GLU A 282 8.58 -32.52 10.90
CA GLU A 282 8.27 -33.09 9.57
C GLU A 282 8.63 -32.13 8.42
N TRP A 283 8.69 -30.82 8.69
CA TRP A 283 9.04 -29.81 7.69
C TRP A 283 10.48 -29.91 7.19
N ARG A 284 11.37 -30.59 7.91
CA ARG A 284 12.76 -30.83 7.47
C ARG A 284 12.82 -31.43 6.07
N ASN A 285 11.90 -32.35 5.77
CA ASN A 285 11.86 -33.11 4.52
C ASN A 285 10.61 -32.79 3.68
N HIS A 286 9.75 -31.87 4.13
CA HIS A 286 8.49 -31.62 3.44
C HIS A 286 8.74 -30.84 2.12
N PRO A 287 8.38 -31.39 0.94
CA PRO A 287 8.77 -30.82 -0.35
C PRO A 287 8.34 -29.36 -0.55
N ARG A 288 7.18 -28.98 0.01
CA ARG A 288 6.67 -27.61 -0.12
C ARG A 288 7.43 -26.60 0.73
N VAL A 289 8.00 -27.02 1.87
CA VAL A 289 8.77 -26.13 2.76
C VAL A 289 10.17 -25.95 2.20
N VAL A 290 10.77 -27.03 1.71
CA VAL A 290 12.09 -27.01 1.06
C VAL A 290 12.09 -26.17 -0.21
N ALA A 291 10.98 -26.15 -0.96
CA ALA A 291 10.84 -25.35 -2.18
C ALA A 291 10.57 -23.85 -1.93
N LEU A 292 10.37 -23.40 -0.68
CA LEU A 292 10.15 -21.98 -0.38
C LEU A 292 11.41 -21.16 -0.60
N ARG A 293 11.22 -19.90 -0.99
CA ARG A 293 12.30 -18.90 -0.98
C ARG A 293 12.73 -18.60 0.45
N ASP A 294 13.98 -18.19 0.64
CA ASP A 294 14.56 -17.90 1.98
C ASP A 294 13.71 -16.92 2.80
N GLU A 295 13.17 -15.88 2.16
CA GLU A 295 12.30 -14.91 2.85
C GLU A 295 10.98 -15.54 3.32
N ALA A 296 10.35 -16.37 2.49
CA ALA A 296 9.10 -17.05 2.83
C ALA A 296 9.31 -18.09 3.93
N ARG A 297 10.43 -18.81 3.90
CA ARG A 297 10.86 -19.72 4.96
C ARG A 297 11.07 -18.96 6.28
N THR A 298 11.76 -17.81 6.23
CA THR A 298 11.96 -16.95 7.40
C THR A 298 10.62 -16.49 8.00
N ARG A 299 9.66 -16.08 7.16
CA ARG A 299 8.31 -15.68 7.59
C ARG A 299 7.56 -16.84 8.25
N LEU A 300 7.62 -18.03 7.67
CA LEU A 300 6.99 -19.24 8.22
C LEU A 300 7.53 -19.57 9.63
N LEU A 301 8.85 -19.53 9.81
CA LEU A 301 9.48 -19.83 11.09
C LEU A 301 9.13 -18.79 12.16
N ARG A 302 9.08 -17.50 11.80
CA ARG A 302 8.60 -16.43 12.72
C ARG A 302 7.16 -16.64 13.16
N LEU A 303 6.28 -17.10 12.27
CA LEU A 303 4.89 -17.42 12.61
C LEU A 303 4.82 -18.50 13.68
N VAL A 304 5.49 -19.62 13.45
CA VAL A 304 5.52 -20.74 14.39
C VAL A 304 6.14 -20.33 15.73
N GLN A 305 7.20 -19.53 15.72
CA GLN A 305 7.80 -18.99 16.94
C GLN A 305 6.80 -18.17 17.76
N ARG A 306 6.05 -17.27 17.13
CA ARG A 306 5.01 -16.47 17.80
C ARG A 306 3.87 -17.35 18.32
N THR A 307 3.41 -18.32 17.53
CA THR A 307 2.39 -19.28 17.99
C THR A 307 2.87 -20.05 19.22
N ALA A 308 4.12 -20.51 19.24
CA ALA A 308 4.69 -21.22 20.36
C ALA A 308 4.79 -20.36 21.62
N GLN A 309 5.13 -19.07 21.47
CA GLN A 309 5.11 -18.12 22.57
C GLN A 309 3.69 -17.96 23.15
N TRP A 310 2.67 -17.79 22.31
CA TRP A 310 1.28 -17.69 22.75
C TRP A 310 0.75 -18.96 23.42
N VAL A 311 1.21 -20.14 23.01
CA VAL A 311 0.91 -21.40 23.72
C VAL A 311 1.52 -21.38 25.12
N LYS A 312 2.78 -20.91 25.28
CA LYS A 312 3.44 -20.82 26.59
C LYS A 312 2.79 -19.81 27.53
N GLU A 313 2.32 -18.69 26.99
CA GLU A 313 1.62 -17.63 27.72
C GLU A 313 0.16 -18.00 28.06
N GLY A 314 -0.35 -19.12 27.52
CA GLY A 314 -1.71 -19.60 27.79
C GLY A 314 -2.81 -18.89 26.98
N HIS A 315 -2.44 -18.10 25.96
CA HIS A 315 -3.39 -17.44 25.06
C HIS A 315 -4.11 -18.42 24.12
N THR A 316 -3.45 -19.53 23.75
CA THR A 316 -4.02 -20.55 22.85
C THR A 316 -3.66 -21.96 23.32
N THR A 317 -4.40 -22.96 22.86
CA THR A 317 -4.11 -24.37 23.13
C THR A 317 -3.05 -24.93 22.18
N GLU A 318 -2.33 -25.96 22.62
CA GLU A 318 -1.37 -26.69 21.78
C GLU A 318 -2.06 -27.38 20.59
N GLU A 319 -3.30 -27.86 20.78
CA GLU A 319 -4.09 -28.44 19.69
C GLU A 319 -4.39 -27.42 18.58
N ALA A 320 -4.74 -26.18 18.94
CA ALA A 320 -4.94 -25.11 17.96
C ALA A 320 -3.66 -24.78 17.18
N ALA A 321 -2.50 -24.78 17.84
CA ALA A 321 -1.21 -24.56 17.20
C ALA A 321 -0.87 -25.67 16.18
N VAL A 322 -1.10 -26.94 16.53
CA VAL A 322 -0.93 -28.07 15.60
C VAL A 322 -1.90 -27.98 14.42
N ARG A 323 -3.16 -27.58 14.66
CA ARG A 323 -4.15 -27.36 13.59
C ARG A 323 -3.74 -26.22 12.65
N LEU A 324 -3.16 -25.14 13.17
CA LEU A 324 -2.61 -24.05 12.36
C LEU A 324 -1.48 -24.53 11.45
N VAL A 325 -0.51 -25.29 11.98
CA VAL A 325 0.59 -25.85 11.20
C VAL A 325 0.08 -26.71 10.05
N ASN A 326 -0.86 -27.62 10.32
CA ASN A 326 -1.51 -28.45 9.30
C ASN A 326 -2.25 -27.62 8.23
N TRP A 327 -2.88 -26.53 8.66
CA TRP A 327 -3.63 -25.65 7.78
C TRP A 327 -2.72 -24.77 6.90
N LEU A 328 -1.53 -24.40 7.38
CA LEU A 328 -0.57 -23.59 6.62
C LEU A 328 0.06 -24.34 5.44
N GLU A 329 0.29 -25.65 5.56
CA GLU A 329 0.94 -26.47 4.52
C GLU A 329 0.33 -26.44 3.11
N PRO A 330 -1.00 -26.55 2.93
CA PRO A 330 -1.64 -26.32 1.64
C PRO A 330 -1.50 -24.89 1.13
N LEU A 331 -1.33 -23.91 2.02
CA LEU A 331 -1.26 -22.50 1.69
C LEU A 331 0.17 -22.00 1.42
N LEU A 332 1.21 -22.80 1.67
CA LEU A 332 2.61 -22.41 1.45
C LEU A 332 2.93 -22.00 -0.01
N ARG A 333 2.13 -22.43 -1.00
CA ARG A 333 2.26 -21.95 -2.40
C ARG A 333 1.85 -20.48 -2.57
N ARG A 334 1.15 -19.90 -1.60
CA ARG A 334 0.63 -18.53 -1.59
C ARG A 334 1.27 -17.79 -0.42
N GLU A 335 2.52 -17.38 -0.62
CA GLU A 335 3.36 -16.73 0.40
C GLU A 335 2.70 -15.47 1.02
N SER A 336 1.75 -14.84 0.33
CA SER A 336 1.02 -13.66 0.81
C SER A 336 0.24 -13.90 2.12
N TYR A 337 -0.22 -15.12 2.38
CA TYR A 337 -0.91 -15.45 3.64
C TYR A 337 0.04 -15.52 4.84
N LEU A 338 1.29 -15.92 4.62
CA LEU A 338 2.31 -15.89 5.69
C LEU A 338 2.60 -14.44 6.10
N SER A 339 2.72 -13.55 5.12
CA SER A 339 2.89 -12.13 5.37
C SER A 339 1.67 -11.51 6.07
N LEU A 340 0.44 -11.83 5.65
CA LEU A 340 -0.81 -11.39 6.29
C LEU A 340 -0.79 -11.68 7.80
N LEU A 341 -0.54 -12.94 8.15
CA LEU A 341 -0.61 -13.38 9.54
C LEU A 341 0.47 -12.69 10.36
N LEU A 342 1.69 -12.53 9.83
CA LEU A 342 2.76 -11.82 10.53
C LEU A 342 2.42 -10.36 10.80
N GLU A 343 1.97 -9.64 9.77
CA GLU A 343 1.65 -8.21 9.81
C GLU A 343 0.44 -7.88 10.69
N ARG A 344 -0.50 -8.83 10.82
CA ARG A 344 -1.71 -8.66 11.65
C ARG A 344 -1.79 -9.72 12.75
N PRO A 345 -1.15 -9.51 13.91
CA PRO A 345 -1.22 -10.44 15.04
C PRO A 345 -2.65 -10.76 15.47
N ALA A 346 -3.55 -9.77 15.48
CA ALA A 346 -4.96 -9.99 15.84
C ALA A 346 -5.67 -11.01 14.93
N VAL A 347 -5.37 -11.02 13.62
CA VAL A 347 -5.93 -12.00 12.68
C VAL A 347 -5.38 -13.39 12.96
N HIS A 348 -4.08 -13.46 13.28
CA HIS A 348 -3.43 -14.72 13.62
C HIS A 348 -3.98 -15.33 14.92
N GLU A 349 -4.22 -14.50 15.93
CA GLU A 349 -4.84 -14.90 17.20
C GLU A 349 -6.27 -15.40 16.99
N GLN A 350 -7.12 -14.63 16.29
CA GLN A 350 -8.49 -15.05 15.97
C GLN A 350 -8.54 -16.34 15.15
N LEU A 351 -7.59 -16.52 14.21
CA LEU A 351 -7.48 -17.75 13.45
C LEU A 351 -7.15 -18.93 14.36
N LEU A 352 -6.25 -18.75 15.34
CA LEU A 352 -5.93 -19.79 16.33
C LEU A 352 -7.15 -20.15 17.18
N ASP A 353 -7.91 -19.16 17.65
CA ASP A 353 -9.14 -19.39 18.42
C ASP A 353 -10.17 -20.20 17.63
N LEU A 354 -10.39 -19.80 16.37
CA LEU A 354 -11.35 -20.45 15.48
C LEU A 354 -10.91 -21.88 15.11
N LEU A 355 -9.61 -22.09 14.87
CA LEU A 355 -9.04 -23.41 14.64
C LEU A 355 -9.07 -24.28 15.91
N GLY A 356 -8.98 -23.69 17.10
CA GLY A 356 -9.16 -24.37 18.38
C GLY A 356 -10.60 -24.82 18.59
N ALA A 357 -11.57 -23.92 18.36
CA ALA A 357 -12.98 -24.14 18.64
C ALA A 357 -13.64 -25.23 17.76
N ALA A 358 -13.29 -25.34 16.46
CA ALA A 358 -13.93 -26.32 15.59
C ALA A 358 -13.06 -26.78 14.40
N ARG A 359 -13.29 -28.01 13.94
CA ARG A 359 -12.59 -28.60 12.78
C ARG A 359 -13.17 -28.17 11.42
N TRP A 360 -14.45 -27.82 11.38
CA TRP A 360 -15.14 -27.42 10.13
C TRP A 360 -14.64 -26.07 9.56
N PRO A 361 -14.42 -25.01 10.38
CA PRO A 361 -13.89 -23.74 9.89
C PRO A 361 -12.52 -23.89 9.20
N ALA A 362 -11.66 -24.79 9.68
CA ALA A 362 -10.38 -25.09 9.04
C ALA A 362 -10.55 -25.57 7.58
N ARG A 363 -11.51 -26.48 7.33
CA ARG A 363 -11.82 -26.97 5.98
C ARG A 363 -12.40 -25.88 5.08
N TYR A 364 -13.29 -25.06 5.63
CA TYR A 364 -13.90 -23.96 4.88
C TYR A 364 -12.87 -22.90 4.48
N LEU A 365 -11.98 -22.50 5.39
CA LEU A 365 -10.89 -21.56 5.12
C LEU A 365 -9.87 -22.09 4.09
N LEU A 366 -9.67 -23.41 4.01
CA LEU A 366 -8.84 -24.01 2.96
C LEU A 366 -9.48 -23.90 1.56
N GLN A 367 -10.80 -24.05 1.48
CA GLN A 367 -11.56 -23.94 0.23
C GLN A 367 -11.77 -22.48 -0.18
N HIS A 368 -11.89 -21.59 0.81
CA HIS A 368 -12.10 -20.16 0.62
C HIS A 368 -11.06 -19.32 1.39
N PRO A 369 -9.78 -19.32 0.98
CA PRO A 369 -8.72 -18.57 1.68
C PRO A 369 -8.95 -17.05 1.71
N GLY A 370 -9.82 -16.50 0.85
CA GLY A 370 -10.19 -15.08 0.89
C GLY A 370 -10.95 -14.67 2.16
N VAL A 371 -11.57 -15.63 2.86
CA VAL A 371 -12.34 -15.39 4.09
C VAL A 371 -11.43 -14.99 5.26
N ILE A 372 -10.13 -15.33 5.19
CA ILE A 372 -9.14 -14.90 6.20
C ILE A 372 -9.08 -13.36 6.25
N ASP A 373 -9.30 -12.68 5.11
CA ASP A 373 -9.31 -11.22 5.07
C ASP A 373 -10.53 -10.62 5.76
N GLU A 374 -11.64 -11.35 5.85
CA GLU A 374 -12.85 -10.94 6.56
C GLU A 374 -12.70 -11.12 8.08
N LEU A 375 -11.92 -12.12 8.52
CA LEU A 375 -11.56 -12.27 9.94
C LEU A 375 -10.83 -11.02 10.46
N ALA A 376 -10.12 -10.27 9.61
CA ALA A 376 -9.46 -9.03 10.01
C ALA A 376 -10.41 -7.88 10.40
N GLY A 377 -11.70 -7.98 10.09
CA GLY A 377 -12.70 -7.00 10.50
C GLY A 377 -13.39 -7.39 11.80
N SER A 378 -13.15 -6.66 12.89
CA SER A 378 -13.87 -6.83 14.16
C SER A 378 -15.39 -6.63 14.05
N ALA A 379 -15.83 -5.81 13.07
CA ALA A 379 -17.24 -5.55 12.79
C ALA A 379 -18.00 -6.81 12.37
N MET A 380 -17.37 -7.74 11.64
CA MET A 380 -18.05 -8.93 11.10
C MET A 380 -18.50 -9.90 12.20
N LEU A 381 -17.86 -9.86 13.37
CA LEU A 381 -18.19 -10.68 14.53
C LEU A 381 -19.25 -10.06 15.44
N THR A 382 -19.47 -8.74 15.32
CA THR A 382 -20.34 -7.96 16.23
C THR A 382 -21.62 -7.48 15.55
N GLU A 383 -21.59 -7.25 14.24
CA GLU A 383 -22.75 -6.83 13.47
C GLU A 383 -23.66 -8.00 13.10
N ARG A 384 -24.96 -7.79 13.29
CA ARG A 384 -25.98 -8.76 12.89
C ARG A 384 -26.26 -8.59 11.40
N PHE A 385 -26.28 -9.69 10.65
CA PHE A 385 -26.62 -9.66 9.23
C PHE A 385 -28.00 -9.03 8.98
N VAL A 386 -28.05 -8.00 8.13
CA VAL A 386 -29.27 -7.36 7.64
C VAL A 386 -29.36 -7.53 6.13
N ALA A 387 -30.36 -8.29 5.66
CA ALA A 387 -30.49 -8.64 4.24
C ALA A 387 -30.65 -7.41 3.33
N ALA A 388 -31.41 -6.41 3.75
CA ALA A 388 -31.68 -5.21 2.96
C ALA A 388 -30.43 -4.35 2.70
N ASP A 389 -29.50 -4.30 3.66
CA ASP A 389 -28.24 -3.57 3.49
C ASP A 389 -27.29 -4.37 2.58
N PHE A 390 -27.25 -5.69 2.75
CA PHE A 390 -26.48 -6.57 1.86
C PHE A 390 -26.92 -6.48 0.38
N GLU A 391 -28.22 -6.45 0.10
CA GLU A 391 -28.74 -6.25 -1.26
C GLU A 391 -28.34 -4.89 -1.84
N ARG A 392 -28.40 -3.82 -1.03
CA ARG A 392 -28.00 -2.47 -1.43
C ARG A 392 -26.52 -2.43 -1.78
N ASP A 393 -25.67 -3.05 -0.96
CA ASP A 393 -24.24 -3.14 -1.20
C ASP A 393 -23.91 -3.91 -2.47
N LEU A 394 -24.60 -5.04 -2.72
CA LEU A 394 -24.44 -5.80 -3.95
C LEU A 394 -24.83 -4.98 -5.19
N ALA A 395 -25.92 -4.23 -5.12
CA ALA A 395 -26.35 -3.36 -6.22
C ALA A 395 -25.33 -2.24 -6.50
N LEU A 396 -24.80 -1.61 -5.46
CA LEU A 396 -23.76 -0.58 -5.56
C LEU A 396 -22.45 -1.13 -6.16
N ARG A 397 -22.04 -2.35 -5.75
CA ARG A 397 -20.86 -3.03 -6.29
C ARG A 397 -21.04 -3.39 -7.77
N LEU A 398 -22.22 -3.89 -8.15
CA LEU A 398 -22.54 -4.20 -9.55
C LEU A 398 -22.52 -2.94 -10.43
N ALA A 399 -23.11 -1.84 -9.95
CA ALA A 399 -23.06 -0.55 -10.65
C ALA A 399 -21.61 -0.06 -10.81
N SER A 400 -20.81 -0.20 -9.76
CA SER A 400 -19.39 0.19 -9.77
C SER A 400 -18.58 -0.64 -10.77
N LEU A 401 -18.81 -1.96 -10.85
CA LEU A 401 -18.19 -2.83 -11.84
C LEU A 401 -18.48 -2.39 -13.26
N ARG A 402 -19.75 -2.08 -13.57
CA ARG A 402 -20.16 -1.61 -14.91
C ARG A 402 -19.55 -0.25 -15.27
N SER A 403 -19.25 0.58 -14.29
CA SER A 403 -18.60 1.88 -14.52
C SER A 403 -17.07 1.80 -14.68
N THR A 404 -16.47 0.73 -14.19
CA THR A 404 -15.01 0.52 -14.20
C THR A 404 -14.55 -0.43 -15.30
N GLN A 405 -15.41 -1.32 -15.78
CA GLN A 405 -15.31 -1.96 -17.11
C GLN A 405 -15.59 -0.89 -18.17
#